data_AF-A0A6P0XLL9-F1
#
_entry.id   AF-A0A6P0XLL9-F1
#
_cell.length_a   1.000
_cell.length_b   1.000
_cell.length_c   1.000
_cell.angle_alpha   90.00
_cell.angle_beta   90.00
_cell.angle_gamma   90.00
#
_symmetry.space_group_name_H-M   'P 1'
#
loop_
_entity.id
_entity.type
_entity.pdbx_description
1 polymer ?
#
loop_
_entity_poly.entity_id
_entity_poly.type
_entity_poly.pdbx_seq_one_letter_code
_entity_poly.pdbx_strand_id
1 'polypeptide(L)' 'MKIGEILIRRQLISSAQLKEVIEIQTASSQKLGELMMFKDWIWIEKKDLEAALKKQYWRKNGYWIID' A
#
# COMPACT_ATOMS: atom_id res chain seq x y z
N MET A 1 0.40 10.54 -4.74
CA MET A 1 0.91 9.85 -3.54
C MET A 1 0.82 8.35 -3.78
N LYS A 2 1.92 7.60 -3.60
CA LYS A 2 1.92 6.15 -3.81
C LYS A 2 1.40 5.43 -2.56
N ILE A 3 0.79 4.25 -2.74
CA ILE A 3 0.25 3.46 -1.62
C ILE A 3 1.36 3.07 -0.63
N GLY A 4 2.55 2.75 -1.13
CA GLY A 4 3.71 2.39 -0.31
C GLY A 4 4.12 3.46 0.70
N GLU A 5 4.05 4.74 0.32
CA GLU A 5 4.37 5.85 1.22
C GLU A 5 3.30 6.03 2.31
N ILE A 6 2.03 5.77 1.98
CA ILE A 6 0.92 5.81 2.95
C ILE A 6 1.10 4.71 4.00
N LEU A 7 1.51 3.51 3.55
CA LEU A 7 1.71 2.36 4.41
C LEU A 7 2.94 2.53 5.33
N ILE A 8 4.05 3.08 4.82
CA ILE A 8 5.22 3.45 5.65
C ILE A 8 4.83 4.51 6.69
N ARG A 9 4.07 5.55 6.29
CA ARG A 9 3.62 6.60 7.22
C ARG A 9 2.73 6.06 8.34
N ARG A 10 2.00 4.97 8.09
CA ARG A 10 1.18 4.28 9.10
C ARG A 10 1.97 3.25 9.91
N GLN A 11 3.29 3.15 9.72
CA GLN A 11 4.14 2.11 10.30
C GLN A 11 3.67 0.67 10.00
N LEU A 12 2.87 0.49 8.95
CA LEU A 12 2.35 -0.82 8.58
C LEU A 12 3.40 -1.68 7.86
N ILE A 13 4.35 -1.02 7.18
CA ILE A 13 5.46 -1.67 6.48
C ILE A 13 6.74 -0.84 6.65
N SER A 14 7.88 -1.52 6.59
CA SER A 14 9.19 -0.86 6.58
C SER A 14 9.63 -0.47 5.17
N SER A 15 10.63 0.41 5.07
CA SER A 15 11.19 0.84 3.77
C SER A 15 11.87 -0.28 3.00
N ALA A 16 12.55 -1.21 3.70
CA ALA A 16 13.14 -2.40 3.10
C ALA A 16 12.07 -3.31 2.48
N GLN A 17 10.97 -3.47 3.20
CA GLN A 17 9.82 -4.30 2.88
C GLN A 17 9.04 -3.74 1.68
N LEU A 18 8.90 -2.41 1.62
CA LEU A 18 8.36 -1.74 0.45
C LEU A 18 9.22 -1.97 -0.81
N LYS A 19 10.55 -1.97 -0.67
CA LYS A 19 11.49 -2.22 -1.78
C LYS A 19 11.31 -3.62 -2.36
N GLU A 20 11.26 -4.62 -1.50
CA GLU A 20 11.09 -6.02 -1.89
C GLU A 20 9.77 -6.23 -2.66
N VAL A 21 8.67 -5.66 -2.16
CA VAL A 21 7.37 -5.73 -2.85
C VAL A 21 7.36 -4.95 -4.17
N ILE A 22 8.12 -3.85 -4.30
CA ILE A 22 8.27 -3.10 -5.56
C ILE A 22 9.02 -3.94 -6.60
N GLU A 23 10.08 -4.65 -6.21
CA GLU A 23 10.81 -5.55 -7.10
C GLU A 23 9.90 -6.68 -7.60
N ILE A 24 9.13 -7.29 -6.70
CA ILE A 24 8.18 -8.36 -7.05
C ILE A 24 7.02 -7.82 -7.90
N GLN A 25 6.48 -6.63 -7.59
CA GLN A 25 5.46 -5.97 -8.41
C GLN A 25 5.96 -5.72 -9.84
N THR A 26 7.23 -5.34 -9.99
CA THR A 26 7.85 -5.12 -11.30
C THR A 26 7.97 -6.43 -12.08
N ALA A 27 8.26 -7.53 -11.39
CA ALA A 27 8.35 -8.86 -11.98
C ALA A 27 6.99 -9.51 -12.29
N SER A 28 5.96 -9.27 -11.47
CA SER A 28 4.66 -9.95 -11.55
C SER A 28 3.52 -9.10 -12.12
N SER A 29 3.72 -7.80 -12.38
CA SER A 29 2.68 -6.86 -12.85
C SER A 29 1.40 -6.84 -11.97
N GLN A 30 1.51 -7.34 -10.74
CA GLN A 30 0.43 -7.41 -9.76
C GLN A 30 0.35 -6.12 -8.96
N LYS A 31 -0.81 -5.79 -8.41
CA LYS A 31 -0.95 -4.60 -7.56
C LYS A 31 -0.18 -4.81 -6.26
N LEU A 32 0.60 -3.81 -5.85
CA LEU A 32 1.35 -3.79 -4.59
C LEU A 32 0.50 -4.25 -3.37
N GLY A 33 -0.76 -3.81 -3.31
CA GLY A 33 -1.69 -4.17 -2.24
C GLY A 33 -2.13 -5.64 -2.25
N GLU A 34 -2.23 -6.26 -3.43
CA GLU A 34 -2.57 -7.68 -3.56
C GLU A 34 -1.35 -8.56 -3.23
N LEU A 35 -0.15 -8.12 -3.62
CA LEU A 35 1.11 -8.77 -3.25
C LEU A 35 1.35 -8.79 -1.73
N MET A 36 1.03 -7.70 -1.04
CA MET A 36 1.11 -7.62 0.43
C MET A 36 0.09 -8.53 1.15
N MET A 37 -0.90 -9.07 0.44
CA MET A 37 -1.86 -10.03 0.98
C MET A 37 -1.54 -11.47 0.61
N PHE A 38 -0.73 -11.68 -0.42
CA PHE A 38 -0.52 -13.00 -1.01
C PHE A 38 0.60 -13.75 -0.28
N LYS A 39 0.17 -14.74 0.53
CA LYS A 39 0.95 -15.82 1.17
C LYS A 39 2.16 -15.37 2.01
N ASP A 40 2.10 -15.68 3.30
CA ASP A 40 3.15 -15.55 4.31
C ASP A 40 3.59 -14.13 4.74
N TRP A 41 3.28 -13.07 3.97
CA TRP A 41 3.65 -11.69 4.31
C TRP A 41 2.46 -10.81 4.69
N ILE A 42 1.56 -11.32 5.53
CA ILE A 42 0.44 -10.52 6.05
C ILE A 42 1.01 -9.50 7.05
N TRP A 43 1.58 -8.41 6.53
CA TRP A 43 2.08 -7.28 7.31
C TRP A 43 0.99 -6.21 7.50
N ILE A 44 -0.09 -6.31 6.71
CA ILE A 44 -1.21 -5.37 6.69
C ILE A 44 -2.53 -6.12 6.76
N GLU A 45 -3.41 -5.69 7.66
CA GLU A 45 -4.80 -6.15 7.69
C GLU A 45 -5.59 -5.59 6.50
N LYS A 46 -6.56 -6.34 6.00
CA LYS A 46 -7.43 -5.92 4.89
C LYS A 46 -8.07 -4.54 5.11
N LYS A 47 -8.47 -4.22 6.35
CA LYS A 47 -9.01 -2.89 6.70
C LYS A 47 -8.00 -1.77 6.48
N ASP A 48 -6.73 -1.99 6.83
CA ASP A 48 -5.68 -0.99 6.65
C ASP A 48 -5.34 -0.76 5.19
N LEU A 49 -5.31 -1.84 4.40
CA LEU A 49 -5.14 -1.71 2.95
C LEU A 49 -6.30 -0.93 2.32
N GLU A 50 -7.55 -1.24 2.69
CA GLU A 50 -8.72 -0.52 2.22
C GLU A 50 -8.69 0.96 2.60
N ALA A 51 -8.28 1.28 3.83
CA ALA A 51 -8.13 2.66 4.29
C ALA A 51 -7.04 3.42 3.51
N ALA A 52 -5.90 2.77 3.23
CA ALA A 52 -4.84 3.33 2.41
C ALA A 52 -5.30 3.55 0.96
N LEU A 53 -6.04 2.60 0.38
CA LEU A 53 -6.60 2.68 -0.97
C LEU A 53 -7.63 3.80 -1.08
N LYS A 54 -8.51 3.96 -0.08
CA LYS A 54 -9.44 5.10 -0.01
C LYS A 54 -8.68 6.43 0.01
N LYS A 55 -7.66 6.59 0.87
CA LYS A 55 -6.84 7.83 0.90
C LYS A 55 -6.16 8.10 -0.44
N GLN A 56 -5.65 7.07 -1.10
CA GLN A 56 -5.05 7.22 -2.43
C GLN A 56 -6.09 7.62 -3.49
N TYR A 57 -7.25 6.97 -3.49
CA TYR A 57 -8.35 7.25 -4.42
C TYR A 57 -8.86 8.68 -4.24
N TRP A 58 -9.08 9.12 -3.01
CA TRP A 58 -9.52 10.47 -2.71
C TRP A 58 -8.52 11.52 -3.18
N ARG A 59 -7.22 11.33 -2.91
CA ARG A 59 -6.17 12.22 -3.43
C ARG A 59 -6.07 12.22 -4.96
N LYS A 60 -6.28 11.08 -5.62
CA LYS A 60 -6.26 10.98 -7.09
C LYS A 60 -7.46 11.66 -7.74
N ASN A 61 -8.62 11.63 -7.08
CA ASN A 61 -9.85 12.27 -7.53
C ASN A 61 -10.00 13.72 -7.02
N GLY A 62 -8.99 14.29 -6.36
CA GLY A 62 -9.02 15.67 -5.89
C GLY A 62 -9.86 15.92 -4.63
N TYR A 63 -10.34 14.88 -3.97
CA TYR A 63 -11.01 14.99 -2.67
C TYR A 63 -9.96 15.26 -1.58
N TRP A 64 -9.88 16.52 -1.15
CA TRP A 64 -9.17 16.90 0.07
C TRP A 64 -10.04 16.54 1.27
N ILE A 65 -9.68 15.44 1.93
CA ILE A 65 -10.23 15.16 3.25
C ILE A 65 -9.37 15.94 4.22
N ILE A 66 -9.99 17.00 4.72
CA ILE A 66 -9.60 17.66 5.96
C ILE A 66 -9.65 16.59 7.07
N ASP A 67 -8.47 16.28 7.60
CA ASP A 67 -8.26 15.50 8.82
C ASP A 67 -8.11 16.51 9.95
#